data_AF-A0A533YUY5-F1
#
_entry.id   AF-A0A533YUY5-F1
#
_cell.length_a   1.000
_cell.length_b   1.000
_cell.length_c   1.000
_cell.angle_alpha   90.00
_cell.angle_beta   90.00
_cell.angle_gamma   90.00
#
_symmetry.space_group_name_H-M   'P 1'
#
loop_
_entity.id
_entity.type
_entity.pdbx_description
1 polymer ?
#
loop_
_entity_poly.entity_id
_entity_poly.type
_entity_poly.pdbx_seq_one_letter_code
_entity_poly.pdbx_strand_id
1 'polypeptide(L)'
;MLVAGYARPILLALLLVWAIGGSVQAVEFSADQITKANGKTHISNIYYREDRWRLEHQDPGPVNVTIVRKDKQVMWMLLSRLKHYKEVPFEPAQTPKVHEQLEGETSRSAIGT
;
A
#
# COMPACT_ATOMS: atom_id res chain seq x y z
N MET A 1 19.84 18.12 48.18
CA MET A 1 18.43 17.84 47.84
C MET A 1 18.02 18.71 46.64
N LEU A 2 18.31 18.31 45.39
CA LEU A 2 17.90 19.09 44.21
C LEU A 2 17.45 18.21 43.02
N VAL A 3 17.23 16.92 43.24
CA VAL A 3 16.85 15.97 42.17
C VAL A 3 15.33 15.69 42.17
N ALA A 4 14.65 15.88 43.30
CA ALA A 4 13.24 15.52 43.48
C ALA A 4 12.23 16.49 42.83
N GLY A 5 12.61 17.75 42.59
CA GLY A 5 11.71 18.79 42.07
C GLY A 5 11.38 18.66 40.57
N TYR A 6 12.32 18.12 39.78
CA TYR A 6 12.16 17.97 38.33
C TYR A 6 11.52 16.64 37.90
N ALA A 7 11.49 15.65 38.78
CA ALA A 7 10.96 14.32 38.46
C ALA A 7 9.46 14.37 38.10
N ARG A 8 8.70 15.24 38.77
CA ARG A 8 7.24 15.38 38.58
C ARG A 8 6.84 16.04 37.26
N PRO A 9 7.43 17.18 36.82
CA PRO A 9 7.15 17.72 35.49
C PRO A 9 7.66 16.82 34.37
N ILE A 10 8.76 16.08 34.58
CA ILE A 10 9.26 15.09 33.60
C ILE A 10 8.28 13.93 33.44
N LEU A 11 7.75 13.39 34.55
CA LEU A 11 6.74 12.34 34.50
C LEU A 11 5.47 12.80 33.78
N LEU A 12 5.02 14.03 34.05
CA LEU A 12 3.86 14.63 33.39
C LEU A 12 4.11 14.84 31.90
N ALA A 13 5.30 15.29 31.50
CA ALA A 13 5.68 15.43 30.09
C ALA A 13 5.71 14.09 29.36
N LEU A 14 6.25 13.03 30.00
CA LEU A 14 6.28 11.69 29.42
C LEU A 14 4.88 11.07 29.28
N LEU A 15 4.02 11.23 30.29
CA LEU A 15 2.61 10.80 30.23
C LEU A 15 1.84 11.55 29.15
N LEU A 16 2.11 12.86 28.99
CA LEU A 16 1.50 13.66 27.93
C LEU A 16 1.93 13.14 26.56
N VAL A 17 3.24 12.95 26.31
CA VAL A 17 3.77 12.39 25.04
C VAL A 17 3.17 11.03 24.71
N TRP A 18 2.97 10.18 25.73
CA TRP A 18 2.34 8.87 25.56
C TRP A 18 0.84 8.99 25.20
N ALA A 19 0.13 9.96 25.78
CA ALA A 19 -1.28 10.22 25.50
C ALA A 19 -1.53 10.83 24.11
N ILE A 20 -0.54 11.52 23.52
CA ILE A 20 -0.58 12.02 22.13
C ILE A 20 -0.08 10.99 21.10
N GLY A 21 0.26 9.78 21.53
CA GLY A 21 0.59 8.67 20.64
C GLY A 21 -0.62 8.29 19.79
N GLY A 22 -0.83 9.01 18.68
CA GLY A 22 -1.91 8.75 17.75
C GLY A 22 -1.81 7.33 17.16
N SER A 23 -2.97 6.71 16.95
CA SER A 23 -3.04 5.47 16.19
C SER A 23 -2.62 5.76 14.74
N VAL A 24 -1.48 5.23 14.32
CA VAL A 24 -1.11 5.18 12.89
C VAL A 24 -2.05 4.16 12.24
N GLN A 25 -3.16 4.64 11.70
CA GLN A 25 -4.07 3.85 10.89
C GLN A 25 -3.44 3.69 9.50
N ALA A 26 -2.64 2.64 9.32
CA ALA A 26 -2.13 2.29 8.00
C ALA A 26 -3.30 1.73 7.17
N VAL A 27 -3.55 2.30 5.98
CA VAL A 27 -4.59 1.79 5.07
C VAL A 27 -4.18 0.40 4.59
N GLU A 28 -5.04 -0.58 4.84
CA GLU A 28 -4.90 -1.93 4.33
C GLU A 28 -6.24 -2.45 3.79
N PHE A 29 -6.19 -3.12 2.64
CA PHE A 29 -7.38 -3.74 2.05
C PHE A 29 -7.02 -4.83 1.05
N SER A 30 -8.02 -5.63 0.70
CA SER A 30 -8.00 -6.49 -0.48
C SER A 30 -9.23 -6.22 -1.33
N ALA A 31 -9.08 -6.23 -2.65
CA ALA A 31 -10.18 -5.97 -3.58
C ALA A 31 -9.93 -6.61 -4.95
N ASP A 32 -10.98 -6.65 -5.76
CA ASP A 32 -10.85 -6.85 -7.20
C ASP A 32 -10.50 -5.51 -7.85
N GLN A 33 -9.40 -5.47 -8.59
CA GLN A 33 -8.98 -4.33 -9.40
C GLN A 33 -9.33 -4.59 -10.86
N ILE A 34 -10.17 -3.72 -11.42
CA ILE A 34 -10.54 -3.73 -12.83
C ILE A 34 -10.00 -2.45 -13.47
N THR A 35 -9.05 -2.59 -14.39
CA THR A 35 -8.46 -1.46 -15.12
C THR A 35 -8.91 -1.49 -16.57
N LYS A 36 -9.60 -0.45 -17.03
CA LYS A 36 -10.00 -0.28 -18.43
C LYS A 36 -9.20 0.85 -19.06
N ALA A 37 -8.30 0.52 -19.98
CA ALA A 37 -7.44 1.50 -20.64
C ALA A 37 -7.16 1.07 -22.09
N ASN A 38 -7.14 2.03 -23.03
CA ASN A 38 -6.80 1.79 -24.43
C ASN A 38 -7.57 0.60 -25.07
N GLY A 39 -8.86 0.47 -24.76
CA GLY A 39 -9.71 -0.62 -25.25
C GLY A 39 -9.46 -2.00 -24.63
N LYS A 40 -8.54 -2.12 -23.66
CA LYS A 40 -8.25 -3.35 -22.93
C LYS A 40 -8.87 -3.29 -21.53
N THR A 41 -9.32 -4.44 -21.05
CA THR A 41 -9.73 -4.64 -19.66
C THR A 41 -8.73 -5.58 -19.01
N HIS A 42 -8.16 -5.15 -17.88
CA HIS A 42 -7.27 -5.93 -17.05
C HIS A 42 -7.93 -6.20 -15.71
N ILE A 43 -7.93 -7.46 -15.29
CA ILE A 43 -8.52 -7.89 -14.03
C ILE A 43 -7.44 -8.52 -13.16
N SER A 44 -7.38 -8.08 -11.90
CA SER A 44 -6.44 -8.60 -10.91
C SER A 44 -7.02 -8.54 -9.51
N ASN A 45 -6.58 -9.41 -8.62
CA ASN A 45 -6.83 -9.25 -7.19
C ASN A 45 -5.69 -8.43 -6.58
N ILE A 46 -6.03 -7.36 -5.87
CA ILE A 46 -5.06 -6.51 -5.15
C ILE A 46 -5.09 -6.81 -3.66
N TYR A 47 -3.90 -6.92 -3.07
CA TYR A 47 -3.67 -6.96 -1.63
C TYR A 47 -2.76 -5.78 -1.28
N TYR A 48 -3.31 -4.75 -0.66
CA TYR A 48 -2.65 -3.45 -0.51
C TYR A 48 -2.31 -3.12 0.94
N ARG A 49 -1.11 -2.57 1.12
CA ARG A 49 -0.66 -1.77 2.26
C ARG A 49 0.21 -0.63 1.72
N GLU A 50 0.44 0.39 2.53
CA GLU A 50 1.15 1.61 2.11
C GLU A 50 2.61 1.36 1.62
N ASP A 51 3.29 0.37 2.21
CA ASP A 51 4.68 0.03 1.91
C ASP A 51 4.86 -1.16 0.96
N ARG A 52 3.78 -1.92 0.70
CA ARG A 52 3.82 -3.14 -0.10
C ARG A 52 2.45 -3.47 -0.68
N TRP A 53 2.45 -4.03 -1.88
CA TRP A 53 1.23 -4.61 -2.44
C TRP A 53 1.54 -5.81 -3.30
N ARG A 54 0.50 -6.61 -3.53
CA ARG A 54 0.52 -7.74 -4.44
C ARG A 54 -0.65 -7.63 -5.41
N LEU A 55 -0.36 -7.81 -6.69
CA LEU A 55 -1.35 -8.01 -7.74
C LEU A 55 -1.26 -9.45 -8.22
N GLU A 56 -2.37 -10.18 -8.14
CA GLU A 56 -2.53 -11.47 -8.79
C GLU A 56 -3.32 -11.25 -10.09
N HIS A 57 -2.66 -11.46 -11.22
CA HIS A 57 -3.23 -11.16 -12.55
C HIS A 57 -4.09 -12.32 -13.03
N GLN A 58 -5.31 -12.03 -13.45
CA GLN A 58 -6.21 -13.03 -14.03
C GLN A 58 -6.02 -13.17 -15.55
N ASP A 59 -5.47 -12.13 -16.19
CA ASP A 59 -5.24 -12.13 -17.63
C ASP A 59 -4.17 -13.14 -18.05
N PRO A 60 -4.29 -13.74 -19.25
CA PRO A 60 -3.22 -14.55 -19.83
C PRO A 60 -1.96 -13.71 -20.04
N GLY A 61 -0.88 -14.06 -19.35
CA GLY A 61 0.39 -13.36 -19.46
C GLY A 61 1.55 -14.15 -18.86
N PRO A 62 2.80 -13.74 -19.15
CA PRO A 62 3.99 -14.41 -18.61
C PRO A 62 4.18 -14.19 -17.11
N VAL A 63 3.59 -13.12 -16.55
CA VAL A 63 3.65 -12.77 -15.13
C VAL A 63 2.28 -13.03 -14.51
N ASN A 64 2.22 -13.92 -13.52
CA ASN A 64 0.99 -14.27 -12.83
C ASN A 64 0.79 -13.45 -11.55
N VAL A 65 1.88 -13.05 -10.90
CA VAL A 65 1.85 -12.25 -9.67
C VAL A 65 2.92 -11.18 -9.74
N THR A 66 2.54 -9.95 -9.38
CA THR A 66 3.47 -8.85 -9.14
C THR A 66 3.45 -8.51 -7.66
N ILE A 67 4.61 -8.48 -7.01
CA ILE A 67 4.76 -8.06 -5.62
C ILE A 67 5.67 -6.84 -5.59
N VAL A 68 5.22 -5.75 -4.99
CA VAL A 68 6.02 -4.54 -4.81
C VAL A 68 6.33 -4.34 -3.34
N ARG A 69 7.59 -3.96 -3.06
CA ARG A 69 8.13 -3.66 -1.74
C ARG A 69 8.80 -2.29 -1.79
N LYS A 70 8.05 -1.23 -1.45
CA LYS A 70 8.59 0.15 -1.40
C LYS A 70 9.69 0.28 -0.36
N ASP A 71 9.54 -0.40 0.77
CA ASP A 71 10.54 -0.47 1.83
C ASP A 71 11.88 -1.06 1.37
N LYS A 72 11.87 -1.89 0.32
CA LYS A 72 13.06 -2.50 -0.28
C LYS A 72 13.46 -1.91 -1.63
N GLN A 73 12.66 -0.99 -2.19
CA GLN A 73 12.83 -0.44 -3.54
C GLN A 73 12.88 -1.52 -4.64
N VAL A 74 12.11 -2.61 -4.48
CA VAL A 74 12.06 -3.71 -5.45
C VAL A 74 10.64 -4.10 -5.84
N MET A 75 10.54 -4.68 -7.03
CA MET A 75 9.38 -5.40 -7.51
C MET A 75 9.79 -6.81 -7.93
N TRP A 76 9.01 -7.80 -7.49
CA TRP A 76 9.13 -9.18 -7.92
C TRP A 76 8.00 -9.54 -8.89
N MET A 77 8.39 -10.06 -10.05
CA MET A 77 7.48 -10.62 -11.04
C MET A 77 7.58 -12.14 -10.99
N LEU A 78 6.51 -12.82 -10.62
CA LEU A 78 6.46 -14.28 -10.55
C LEU A 78 5.92 -14.82 -11.86
N LEU A 79 6.75 -15.62 -12.54
CA LEU A 79 6.44 -16.32 -13.77
C LEU A 79 6.14 -17.78 -13.42
N SER A 80 5.00 -18.02 -12.77
CA SER A 80 4.68 -19.30 -12.13
C SER A 80 4.76 -20.49 -13.08
N ARG A 81 4.35 -20.30 -14.35
CA ARG A 81 4.47 -21.33 -15.41
C ARG A 81 5.91 -21.77 -15.66
N LEU A 82 6.86 -20.86 -15.49
CA LEU A 82 8.29 -21.11 -15.67
C LEU A 82 8.99 -21.48 -14.36
N LYS A 83 8.27 -21.53 -13.22
CA LYS A 83 8.82 -21.69 -11.87
C LYS A 83 9.98 -20.72 -11.60
N HIS A 84 9.85 -19.50 -12.12
CA HIS A 84 10.89 -18.49 -12.08
C HIS A 84 10.33 -17.18 -11.55
N TYR A 85 11.20 -16.31 -11.05
CA TYR A 85 10.86 -14.94 -10.69
C TYR A 85 11.93 -13.99 -11.21
N LYS A 86 11.56 -12.75 -11.45
CA LYS A 86 12.49 -11.67 -11.75
C LYS A 86 12.34 -10.58 -10.69
N GLU A 87 13.46 -10.16 -10.14
CA GLU A 87 13.56 -8.93 -9.35
C GLU A 87 13.93 -7.79 -10.28
N VAL A 88 13.20 -6.69 -10.16
CA VAL A 88 13.49 -5.43 -10.87
C VAL A 88 13.36 -4.26 -9.89
N PRO A 89 14.02 -3.12 -10.17
CA PRO A 89 13.85 -1.91 -9.36
C PRO A 89 12.38 -1.48 -9.28
N PHE A 90 11.97 -0.92 -8.14
CA PHE A 90 10.65 -0.32 -8.00
C PHE A 90 10.52 0.93 -8.86
N GLU A 91 9.42 1.02 -9.62
CA GLU A 91 9.07 2.21 -10.41
C GLU A 91 7.85 2.92 -9.80
N PRO A 92 7.99 4.17 -9.30
CA PRO A 92 6.90 4.90 -8.65
C PRO A 92 5.63 5.05 -9.47
N ALA A 93 5.76 5.11 -10.80
CA ALA A 93 4.64 5.18 -11.74
C ALA A 93 3.68 3.97 -11.66
N GLN A 94 4.11 2.86 -11.05
CA GLN A 94 3.31 1.64 -10.89
C GLN A 94 2.54 1.60 -9.55
N THR A 95 2.61 2.68 -8.76
CA THR A 95 1.88 2.76 -7.48
C THR A 95 0.37 2.77 -7.75
N PRO A 96 -0.42 1.87 -7.11
CA PRO A 96 -1.86 1.92 -7.19
C PRO A 96 -2.38 3.28 -6.70
N LYS A 97 -3.30 3.89 -7.45
CA LYS A 97 -3.94 5.14 -7.04
C LYS A 97 -5.06 4.81 -6.04
N VAL A 98 -4.73 4.83 -4.76
CA VAL A 98 -5.65 4.46 -3.65
C VAL A 98 -6.29 5.68 -2.97
N HIS A 99 -6.22 6.84 -3.59
CA HIS A 99 -6.85 8.05 -3.06
C HIS A 99 -8.34 8.04 -3.33
N GLU A 100 -9.11 8.60 -2.38
CA GLU A 100 -10.55 8.74 -2.55
C GLU A 100 -10.88 9.49 -3.85
N GLN A 101 -10.17 10.57 -4.17
CA GLN A 101 -10.31 11.32 -5.41
C GLN A 101 -9.08 11.15 -6.30
N LEU A 102 -9.33 10.88 -7.58
CA LEU A 102 -8.27 10.67 -8.57
C LEU A 102 -7.97 11.96 -9.33
N GLU A 103 -6.69 12.20 -9.62
CA GLU A 103 -6.29 13.29 -10.52
C GLU A 103 -6.91 13.08 -11.92
N GLY A 104 -7.64 14.08 -12.40
CA GLY A 104 -8.37 14.01 -13.68
C GLY A 104 -9.68 13.22 -13.62
N GLU A 105 -10.21 12.93 -12.43
CA GLU A 105 -11.53 12.29 -12.27
C GLU A 105 -12.64 13.16 -12.86
N THR A 106 -13.44 12.58 -13.77
CA THR A 106 -14.57 13.25 -14.42
C THR A 106 -15.91 12.87 -13.83
N SER A 107 -16.03 11.67 -13.24
CA SER A 107 -17.25 11.18 -12.62
C SER A 107 -16.97 10.09 -11.57
N ARG A 108 -17.93 9.91 -10.66
CA ARG A 108 -17.94 8.86 -9.64
C ARG A 108 -19.31 8.24 -9.51
N SER A 109 -19.36 6.93 -9.30
CA SER A 109 -20.56 6.22 -8.89
C SER A 109 -20.23 5.34 -7.71
N ALA A 110 -21.07 5.38 -6.67
CA ALA A 110 -21.02 4.39 -5.61
C ALA A 110 -21.44 3.03 -6.18
N ILE A 111 -20.74 1.97 -5.80
CA ILE A 111 -21.06 0.58 -6.16
C ILE A 111 -21.27 -0.19 -4.86
N GLY A 112 -22.44 -0.81 -4.71
CA GLY A 112 -22.85 -1.48 -3.47
C GLY A 112 -23.76 -0.62 -2.57
N THR A 113 -24.11 -1.15 -1.41
CA THR A 113 -25.01 -0.55 -0.39
C THR A 113 -24.48 -0.83 1.01
#